data_AF-A0A518BUB2-F1
#
_entry.id   AF-A0A518BUB2-F1
#
_cell.length_a   1.000
_cell.length_b   1.000
_cell.length_c   1.000
_cell.angle_alpha   90.00
_cell.angle_beta   90.00
_cell.angle_gamma   90.00
#
_symmetry.space_group_name_H-M   'P 1'
#
loop_
_entity.id
_entity.type
_entity.pdbx_description
1 polymer ?
#
loop_
_entity_poly.entity_id
_entity_poly.type
_entity_poly.pdbx_seq_one_letter_code
_entity_poly.pdbx_strand_id
1 'polypeptide(L)'
;MKTTFKAITAVAALALAGSVQAEVEVGYNLTQVPASADTRVSIPFQNEAVGTFTVASVNGDTVTFNDPDGVLAAATLGTNGAGRPLYYARFIEGDLAGRWFNVAAQNGTALSLTVEGTTVPATDLLASALANQKVVVAAHWTVEAIFPDGFEGLTFNASPSPFQPTFRVLIPQETDGTGIDIPSLSTLFYIGGDWRLISGQLANDFVVEPQGTITLRNPASESTGEENDPETLIDESTGNLIFLPAGDAAGFDIVESIAIENVQNDTVVGLGNGQATTLGATGIADAIDNSPSPFAPTDRILIYAAPTAGAGFDLPTTTTVIKFNGSLITVTGQPANDLEVLPGQVVIIRKAAGVPGEVLWTVGK
;
A
#
# COMPACT_ATOMS: atom_id res chain seq x y z
N MET A 1 -7.12 -43.69 70.14
CA MET A 1 -6.93 -43.03 68.82
C MET A 1 -7.35 -41.57 68.95
N LYS A 2 -6.38 -40.64 68.90
CA LYS A 2 -6.62 -39.19 68.88
C LYS A 2 -6.11 -38.68 67.55
N THR A 3 -7.00 -38.19 66.69
CA THR A 3 -6.67 -37.66 65.36
C THR A 3 -6.65 -36.14 65.44
N THR A 4 -5.46 -35.57 65.28
CA THR A 4 -5.19 -34.13 65.32
C THR A 4 -5.45 -33.53 63.94
N PHE A 5 -6.39 -32.59 63.83
CA PHE A 5 -6.58 -31.76 62.64
C PHE A 5 -5.53 -30.64 62.62
N LYS A 6 -4.71 -30.57 61.56
CA LYS A 6 -3.86 -29.41 61.25
C LYS A 6 -4.55 -28.57 60.17
N ALA A 7 -4.90 -27.34 60.52
CA ALA A 7 -5.37 -26.34 59.57
C ALA A 7 -4.20 -25.88 58.69
N ILE A 8 -4.38 -25.93 57.38
CA ILE A 8 -3.48 -25.35 56.38
C ILE A 8 -3.95 -23.91 56.15
N THR A 9 -3.16 -22.95 56.61
CA THR A 9 -3.35 -21.52 56.31
C THR A 9 -2.88 -21.26 54.88
N ALA A 10 -3.81 -20.98 53.96
CA ALA A 10 -3.49 -20.52 52.61
C ALA A 10 -2.99 -19.07 52.67
N VAL A 11 -1.76 -18.84 52.22
CA VAL A 11 -1.20 -17.49 52.01
C VAL A 11 -1.73 -16.97 50.68
N ALA A 12 -2.50 -15.89 50.71
CA ALA A 12 -2.94 -15.17 49.52
C ALA A 12 -1.73 -14.46 48.89
N ALA A 13 -1.29 -14.90 47.72
CA ALA A 13 -0.34 -14.17 46.90
C ALA A 13 -1.09 -13.05 46.17
N LEU A 14 -0.77 -11.82 46.55
CA LEU A 14 -1.27 -10.58 45.97
C LEU A 14 -0.68 -10.44 44.55
N ALA A 15 -1.52 -10.56 43.52
CA ALA A 15 -1.10 -10.32 42.14
C ALA A 15 -0.92 -8.82 41.91
N LEU A 16 0.33 -8.39 41.70
CA LEU A 16 0.65 -7.11 41.07
C LEU A 16 0.26 -7.22 39.59
N ALA A 17 -0.94 -6.76 39.24
CA ALA A 17 -1.30 -6.49 37.87
C ALA A 17 -0.50 -5.28 37.40
N GLY A 18 0.71 -5.52 36.87
CA GLY A 18 1.34 -4.56 35.99
C GLY A 18 0.41 -4.37 34.79
N SER A 19 0.11 -3.12 34.43
CA SER A 19 -0.49 -2.83 33.15
C SER A 19 0.48 -3.32 32.08
N VAL A 20 0.22 -4.48 31.51
CA VAL A 20 0.78 -4.83 30.21
C VAL A 20 0.16 -3.81 29.26
N GLN A 21 0.92 -2.77 28.93
CA GLN A 21 0.59 -2.05 27.70
C GLN A 21 0.76 -3.09 26.61
N ALA A 22 -0.30 -3.32 25.84
CA ALA A 22 -0.16 -4.01 24.58
C ALA A 22 0.88 -3.20 23.80
N GLU A 23 2.08 -3.76 23.62
CA GLU A 23 2.96 -3.28 22.57
C GLU A 23 2.13 -3.41 21.30
N VAL A 24 1.99 -2.31 20.55
CA VAL A 24 1.40 -2.33 19.23
C VAL A 24 2.20 -3.39 18.47
N GLU A 25 1.58 -4.52 18.17
CA GLU A 25 2.21 -5.60 17.42
C GLU A 25 2.42 -5.05 16.00
N VAL A 26 3.59 -4.46 15.77
CA VAL A 26 3.97 -3.96 14.46
C VAL A 26 4.18 -5.19 13.59
N GLY A 27 3.17 -5.53 12.79
CA GLY A 27 3.32 -6.54 11.75
C GLY A 27 4.39 -6.12 10.74
N TYR A 28 5.06 -7.09 10.13
CA TYR A 28 5.84 -6.82 8.94
C TYR A 28 5.31 -7.70 7.83
N ASN A 29 5.16 -7.14 6.64
CA ASN A 29 5.01 -7.98 5.46
C ASN A 29 6.41 -8.34 4.96
N LEU A 30 6.62 -9.63 4.72
CA LEU A 30 7.85 -10.16 4.17
C LEU A 30 7.67 -10.43 2.69
N THR A 31 8.42 -9.72 1.84
CA THR A 31 8.49 -10.01 0.40
C THR A 31 9.91 -10.38 -0.01
N GLN A 32 10.05 -11.50 -0.71
CA GLN A 32 11.31 -11.90 -1.33
C GLN A 32 11.57 -11.11 -2.62
N VAL A 33 12.76 -10.53 -2.73
CA VAL A 33 13.27 -9.89 -3.94
C VAL A 33 14.48 -10.66 -4.44
N PRO A 34 14.28 -11.60 -5.40
CA PRO A 34 15.37 -12.41 -5.91
C PRO A 34 16.49 -11.56 -6.51
N ALA A 35 17.70 -12.11 -6.45
CA ALA A 35 18.84 -11.56 -7.13
C ALA A 35 18.58 -11.47 -8.65
N SER A 36 19.05 -10.38 -9.26
CA SER A 36 18.89 -10.09 -10.69
C SER A 36 17.43 -10.03 -11.16
N ALA A 37 16.52 -9.60 -10.29
CA ALA A 37 15.09 -9.50 -10.59
C ALA A 37 14.48 -8.16 -10.20
N ASP A 38 13.36 -7.85 -10.87
CA ASP A 38 12.42 -6.83 -10.43
C ASP A 38 11.25 -7.49 -9.69
N THR A 39 10.93 -6.95 -8.53
CA THR A 39 9.77 -7.37 -7.74
C THR A 39 8.85 -6.18 -7.52
N ARG A 40 7.66 -6.23 -8.11
CA ARG A 40 6.64 -5.20 -7.87
C ARG A 40 5.90 -5.53 -6.58
N VAL A 41 5.78 -4.53 -5.71
CA VAL A 41 5.06 -4.66 -4.43
C VAL A 41 4.12 -3.49 -4.23
N SER A 42 3.00 -3.74 -3.58
CA SER A 42 2.15 -2.70 -3.02
C SER A 42 2.42 -2.56 -1.52
N ILE A 43 2.17 -1.39 -0.94
CA ILE A 43 2.23 -1.24 0.51
C ILE A 43 0.91 -1.73 1.11
N PRO A 44 0.90 -2.82 1.90
CA PRO A 44 -0.34 -3.42 2.39
C PRO A 44 -0.87 -2.74 3.66
N PHE A 45 -0.23 -1.66 4.11
CA PHE A 45 -0.58 -0.96 5.32
C PHE A 45 -0.80 0.52 5.03
N GLN A 46 -1.62 1.16 5.84
CA GLN A 46 -1.78 2.61 5.84
C GLN A 46 -1.09 3.18 7.07
N ASN A 47 -0.51 4.36 6.97
CA ASN A 47 -0.05 5.07 8.16
C ASN A 47 -1.19 5.35 9.13
N GLU A 48 -0.82 5.60 10.38
CA GLU A 48 -1.75 6.08 11.40
C GLU A 48 -2.48 7.35 10.91
N ALA A 49 -3.79 7.35 11.04
CA ALA A 49 -4.61 8.49 10.68
C ALA A 49 -4.41 9.61 11.71
N VAL A 50 -4.25 10.84 11.23
CA VAL A 50 -4.37 12.05 12.06
C VAL A 50 -5.77 12.12 12.68
N GLY A 51 -6.77 11.70 11.91
CA GLY A 51 -8.13 11.55 12.40
C GLY A 51 -9.13 11.24 11.29
N THR A 52 -10.37 10.99 11.70
CA THR A 52 -11.53 10.90 10.81
C THR A 52 -12.42 12.11 11.05
N PHE A 53 -12.72 12.84 9.99
CA PHE A 53 -13.47 14.09 10.02
C PHE A 53 -14.69 14.00 9.12
N THR A 54 -15.60 14.97 9.25
CA THR A 54 -16.71 15.14 8.33
C THR A 54 -16.59 16.44 7.58
N VAL A 55 -16.92 16.44 6.28
CA VAL A 55 -16.92 17.64 5.45
C VAL A 55 -17.97 18.62 5.96
N ALA A 56 -17.57 19.84 6.31
CA ALA A 56 -18.48 20.93 6.65
C ALA A 56 -18.90 21.70 5.39
N SER A 57 -17.94 22.02 4.52
CA SER A 57 -18.17 22.72 3.27
C SER A 57 -17.02 22.49 2.28
N VAL A 58 -17.30 22.75 1.00
CA VAL A 58 -16.35 22.64 -0.10
C VAL A 58 -16.41 23.93 -0.90
N ASN A 59 -15.27 24.54 -1.16
CA ASN A 59 -15.15 25.75 -1.96
C ASN A 59 -13.93 25.66 -2.88
N GLY A 60 -14.16 25.29 -4.13
CA GLY A 60 -13.07 25.00 -5.07
C GLY A 60 -12.26 23.78 -4.61
N ASP A 61 -10.96 23.97 -4.42
CA ASP A 61 -10.01 22.96 -3.96
C ASP A 61 -9.93 22.88 -2.43
N THR A 62 -10.63 23.78 -1.73
CA THR A 62 -10.57 23.90 -0.28
C THR A 62 -11.75 23.18 0.36
N VAL A 63 -11.46 22.20 1.21
CA VAL A 63 -12.44 21.46 2.00
C VAL A 63 -12.31 21.89 3.46
N THR A 64 -13.40 22.36 4.05
CA THR A 64 -13.48 22.68 5.48
C THR A 64 -14.09 21.51 6.22
N PHE A 65 -13.47 21.10 7.32
CA PHE A 65 -13.91 19.96 8.12
C PHE A 65 -14.57 20.39 9.44
N ASN A 66 -15.51 19.57 9.91
CA ASN A 66 -15.95 19.60 11.30
C ASN A 66 -14.90 18.90 12.16
N ASP A 67 -14.23 19.67 13.03
CA ASP A 67 -13.17 19.20 13.91
C ASP A 67 -13.48 19.62 15.36
N PRO A 68 -14.45 18.93 16.02
CA PRO A 68 -14.94 19.34 17.34
C PRO A 68 -13.86 19.25 18.43
N ASP A 69 -12.89 18.35 18.25
CA ASP A 69 -11.81 18.09 19.21
C ASP A 69 -10.55 18.93 18.92
N GLY A 70 -10.53 19.67 17.81
CA GLY A 70 -9.41 20.52 17.41
C GLY A 70 -8.16 19.75 16.99
N VAL A 71 -8.29 18.44 16.70
CA VAL A 71 -7.17 17.56 16.35
C VAL A 71 -6.58 17.96 15.01
N LEU A 72 -7.44 18.18 14.00
CA LEU A 72 -6.98 18.63 12.69
C LEU A 72 -6.32 19.99 12.81
N ALA A 73 -6.97 20.96 13.45
CA ALA A 73 -6.47 22.32 13.59
C ALA A 73 -5.14 22.41 14.35
N ALA A 74 -4.87 21.48 15.28
CA ALA A 74 -3.60 21.40 16.01
C ALA A 74 -2.51 20.62 15.26
N ALA A 75 -2.88 19.79 14.28
CA ALA A 75 -1.92 19.07 13.45
C ALA A 75 -1.09 20.04 12.60
N THR A 76 0.15 19.68 12.34
CA THR A 76 1.02 20.39 11.38
C THR A 76 1.06 19.57 10.10
N LEU A 77 0.07 19.76 9.23
CA LEU A 77 0.05 19.12 7.93
C LEU A 77 0.88 19.96 6.96
N GLY A 78 1.91 19.36 6.38
CA GLY A 78 2.90 20.10 5.60
C GLY A 78 3.39 19.37 4.36
N THR A 79 4.28 20.06 3.67
CA THR A 79 5.09 19.48 2.60
C THR A 79 6.48 19.14 3.11
N ASN A 80 7.15 18.23 2.40
CA ASN A 80 8.51 17.83 2.67
C ASN A 80 9.51 18.91 2.19
N GLY A 81 10.82 18.68 2.38
CA GLY A 81 11.86 19.66 2.02
C GLY A 81 11.91 19.97 0.52
N ALA A 82 11.33 19.11 -0.32
CA ALA A 82 11.18 19.26 -1.76
C ALA A 82 9.81 19.80 -2.20
N GLY A 83 8.94 20.19 -1.25
CA GLY A 83 7.60 20.72 -1.52
C GLY A 83 6.56 19.66 -1.85
N ARG A 84 6.84 18.36 -1.61
CA ARG A 84 5.87 17.27 -1.82
C ARG A 84 4.93 17.14 -0.61
N PRO A 85 3.63 16.91 -0.82
CA PRO A 85 2.66 16.74 0.27
C PRO A 85 3.00 15.51 1.12
N LEU A 86 3.07 15.67 2.45
CA LEU A 86 3.32 14.54 3.37
C LEU A 86 2.03 13.91 3.90
N TYR A 87 0.88 14.48 3.59
CA TYR A 87 -0.42 14.01 4.04
C TYR A 87 -1.43 13.97 2.88
N TYR A 88 -2.37 13.05 2.99
CA TYR A 88 -3.53 12.97 2.10
C TYR A 88 -4.83 12.94 2.91
N ALA A 89 -5.91 13.32 2.22
CA ALA A 89 -7.29 13.20 2.68
C ALA A 89 -8.01 12.18 1.79
N ARG A 90 -8.50 11.08 2.37
CA ARG A 90 -9.26 10.04 1.67
C ARG A 90 -10.73 10.05 2.09
N PHE A 91 -11.62 10.15 1.11
CA PHE A 91 -13.05 10.03 1.33
C PHE A 91 -13.42 8.57 1.56
N ILE A 92 -14.21 8.31 2.61
CA ILE A 92 -14.60 6.94 2.99
C ILE A 92 -15.99 6.60 2.46
N GLU A 93 -16.82 7.62 2.22
CA GLU A 93 -18.21 7.46 1.84
C GLU A 93 -18.64 8.52 0.80
N GLY A 94 -19.79 8.28 0.17
CA GLY A 94 -20.35 9.15 -0.86
C GLY A 94 -19.72 8.94 -2.24
N ASP A 95 -19.95 9.88 -3.15
CA ASP A 95 -19.54 9.78 -4.56
C ASP A 95 -18.01 9.81 -4.76
N LEU A 96 -17.27 10.24 -3.72
CA LEU A 96 -15.82 10.26 -3.71
C LEU A 96 -15.21 9.12 -2.89
N ALA A 97 -16.01 8.18 -2.39
CA ALA A 97 -15.50 7.07 -1.59
C ALA A 97 -14.28 6.42 -2.27
N GLY A 98 -13.23 6.17 -1.50
CA GLY A 98 -11.99 5.59 -1.99
C GLY A 98 -11.00 6.56 -2.62
N ARG A 99 -11.45 7.73 -3.10
CA ARG A 99 -10.56 8.74 -3.66
C ARG A 99 -9.78 9.43 -2.56
N TRP A 100 -8.51 9.67 -2.84
CA TRP A 100 -7.62 10.44 -1.99
C TRP A 100 -7.09 11.67 -2.72
N PHE A 101 -6.76 12.68 -1.94
CA PHE A 101 -6.27 13.97 -2.39
C PHE A 101 -5.09 14.38 -1.52
N ASN A 102 -4.06 14.93 -2.15
CA ASN A 102 -2.90 15.46 -1.46
C ASN A 102 -3.23 16.74 -0.71
N VAL A 103 -2.84 16.82 0.57
CA VAL A 103 -3.00 18.02 1.37
C VAL A 103 -1.88 19.00 1.04
N ALA A 104 -2.19 20.02 0.24
CA ALA A 104 -1.22 21.01 -0.21
C ALA A 104 -0.98 22.11 0.83
N ALA A 105 -2.04 22.51 1.55
CA ALA A 105 -1.96 23.51 2.61
C ALA A 105 -3.07 23.33 3.64
N GLN A 106 -2.82 23.85 4.84
CA GLN A 106 -3.78 23.86 5.94
C GLN A 106 -3.97 25.28 6.49
N ASN A 107 -5.23 25.64 6.78
CA ASN A 107 -5.61 26.84 7.50
C ASN A 107 -6.71 26.51 8.52
N GLY A 108 -6.30 26.20 9.75
CA GLY A 108 -7.22 25.70 10.78
C GLY A 108 -7.83 24.37 10.36
N THR A 109 -9.15 24.34 10.20
CA THR A 109 -9.90 23.14 9.76
C THR A 109 -10.13 23.09 8.24
N ALA A 110 -9.61 24.06 7.49
CA ALA A 110 -9.67 24.08 6.04
C ALA A 110 -8.38 23.52 5.43
N LEU A 111 -8.52 22.51 4.56
CA LEU A 111 -7.42 21.92 3.80
C LEU A 111 -7.57 22.29 2.33
N SER A 112 -6.50 22.78 1.70
CA SER A 112 -6.40 22.85 0.24
C SER A 112 -5.94 21.48 -0.26
N LEU A 113 -6.74 20.88 -1.12
CA LEU A 113 -6.59 19.54 -1.62
C LEU A 113 -6.22 19.58 -3.11
N THR A 114 -5.24 18.76 -3.48
CA THR A 114 -4.75 18.64 -4.86
C THR A 114 -4.76 17.18 -5.29
N VAL A 115 -4.71 16.92 -6.59
CA VAL A 115 -4.54 15.55 -7.11
C VAL A 115 -3.28 15.52 -7.95
N GLU A 116 -2.39 14.57 -7.66
CA GLU A 116 -1.15 14.43 -8.43
C GLU A 116 -1.41 13.61 -9.69
N GLY A 117 -0.92 14.15 -10.82
CA GLY A 117 -1.00 13.62 -12.17
C GLY A 117 -2.37 13.08 -12.64
N THR A 118 -3.44 13.82 -12.38
CA THR A 118 -4.60 13.73 -13.27
C THR A 118 -4.67 15.01 -14.09
N THR A 119 -5.19 14.89 -15.31
CA THR A 119 -5.52 16.09 -16.11
C THR A 119 -6.76 16.83 -15.58
N VAL A 120 -7.51 16.21 -14.66
CA VAL A 120 -8.72 16.77 -14.08
C VAL A 120 -8.35 17.60 -12.84
N PRO A 121 -8.69 18.90 -12.81
CA PRO A 121 -8.46 19.72 -11.63
C PRO A 121 -9.17 19.15 -10.40
N ALA A 122 -8.53 19.23 -9.23
CA ALA A 122 -9.13 18.81 -7.95
C ALA A 122 -10.49 19.49 -7.71
N THR A 123 -10.68 20.73 -8.20
CA THR A 123 -11.94 21.48 -8.10
C THR A 123 -13.12 20.77 -8.77
N ASP A 124 -12.86 20.08 -9.88
CA ASP A 124 -13.91 19.42 -10.66
C ASP A 124 -14.30 18.09 -10.00
N LEU A 125 -13.31 17.38 -9.43
CA LEU A 125 -13.54 16.16 -8.67
C LEU A 125 -14.25 16.46 -7.34
N LEU A 126 -13.82 17.49 -6.62
CA LEU A 126 -14.41 17.89 -5.34
C LEU A 126 -15.80 18.52 -5.50
N ALA A 127 -16.26 18.82 -6.71
CA ALA A 127 -17.61 19.35 -6.93
C ALA A 127 -18.73 18.38 -6.50
N SER A 128 -18.45 17.07 -6.43
CA SER A 128 -19.36 16.05 -5.91
C SER A 128 -19.20 15.77 -4.42
N ALA A 129 -18.22 16.41 -3.75
CA ALA A 129 -18.08 16.30 -2.31
C ALA A 129 -19.26 16.98 -1.61
N LEU A 130 -19.98 16.23 -0.79
CA LEU A 130 -21.16 16.70 -0.05
C LEU A 130 -20.82 16.92 1.42
N ALA A 131 -21.51 17.89 2.03
CA ALA A 131 -21.44 18.08 3.48
C ALA A 131 -21.84 16.79 4.21
N ASN A 132 -21.18 16.55 5.35
CA ASN A 132 -21.25 15.38 6.22
C ASN A 132 -20.58 14.11 5.70
N GLN A 133 -19.98 14.10 4.50
CA GLN A 133 -19.15 12.96 4.06
C GLN A 133 -17.95 12.77 4.99
N LYS A 134 -17.67 11.53 5.37
CA LYS A 134 -16.49 11.16 6.15
C LYS A 134 -15.22 11.11 5.33
N VAL A 135 -14.16 11.65 5.91
CA VAL A 135 -12.82 11.72 5.34
C VAL A 135 -11.81 11.34 6.41
N VAL A 136 -10.89 10.44 6.07
CA VAL A 136 -9.69 10.16 6.87
C VAL A 136 -8.56 11.04 6.37
N VAL A 137 -7.84 11.67 7.29
CA VAL A 137 -6.58 12.36 6.98
C VAL A 137 -5.44 11.55 7.57
N ALA A 138 -4.45 11.21 6.75
CA ALA A 138 -3.32 10.37 7.15
C ALA A 138 -2.03 10.81 6.44
N ALA A 139 -0.89 10.42 7.00
CA ALA A 139 0.41 10.67 6.38
C ALA A 139 0.64 9.71 5.19
N HIS A 140 1.28 10.19 4.13
CA HIS A 140 1.83 9.30 3.11
C HIS A 140 2.95 8.43 3.67
N TRP A 141 3.16 7.27 3.06
CA TRP A 141 4.40 6.55 3.28
C TRP A 141 5.55 7.30 2.62
N THR A 142 6.70 7.34 3.29
CA THR A 142 7.95 7.79 2.68
C THR A 142 8.87 6.60 2.44
N VAL A 143 9.82 6.75 1.54
CA VAL A 143 10.82 5.71 1.28
C VAL A 143 11.64 5.41 2.53
N GLU A 144 12.01 6.40 3.34
CA GLU A 144 12.67 6.16 4.64
C GLU A 144 11.76 5.42 5.64
N ALA A 145 10.46 5.69 5.66
CA ALA A 145 9.55 4.97 6.54
C ALA A 145 9.42 3.49 6.14
N ILE A 146 9.37 3.21 4.83
CA ILE A 146 9.27 1.84 4.30
C ILE A 146 10.61 1.10 4.42
N PHE A 147 11.71 1.80 4.17
CA PHE A 147 13.07 1.27 4.15
C PHE A 147 13.98 2.08 5.08
N PRO A 148 13.84 1.93 6.41
CA PRO A 148 14.61 2.70 7.36
C PRO A 148 16.11 2.35 7.28
N ASP A 149 16.96 3.32 7.63
CA ASP A 149 18.43 3.19 7.70
C ASP A 149 18.88 1.95 8.49
N GLY A 150 18.20 1.65 9.60
CA GLY A 150 18.48 0.47 10.43
C GLY A 150 18.25 -0.88 9.74
N PHE A 151 17.70 -0.91 8.53
CA PHE A 151 17.52 -2.13 7.72
C PHE A 151 18.59 -2.29 6.63
N GLU A 152 19.57 -1.39 6.55
CA GLU A 152 20.77 -1.58 5.73
C GLU A 152 21.50 -2.87 6.13
N GLY A 153 21.87 -3.69 5.15
CA GLY A 153 22.53 -4.98 5.35
C GLY A 153 21.59 -6.12 5.76
N LEU A 154 20.35 -5.81 6.14
CA LEU A 154 19.31 -6.79 6.46
C LEU A 154 18.37 -7.02 5.27
N THR A 155 17.88 -5.93 4.68
CA THR A 155 16.83 -5.98 3.63
C THR A 155 17.27 -5.38 2.30
N PHE A 156 18.21 -4.45 2.34
CA PHE A 156 18.83 -3.84 1.17
C PHE A 156 20.28 -3.51 1.50
N ASN A 157 21.11 -3.43 0.45
CA ASN A 157 22.51 -3.07 0.59
C ASN A 157 22.72 -1.63 0.16
N ALA A 158 23.53 -0.87 0.90
CA ALA A 158 23.98 0.43 0.43
C ALA A 158 24.78 0.31 -0.86
N SER A 159 24.65 1.33 -1.69
CA SER A 159 25.35 1.44 -2.95
C SER A 159 26.76 1.99 -2.71
N PRO A 160 27.82 1.38 -3.28
CA PRO A 160 29.18 1.88 -3.13
C PRO A 160 29.40 3.21 -3.86
N SER A 161 28.60 3.49 -4.90
CA SER A 161 28.59 4.77 -5.59
C SER A 161 27.24 5.02 -6.29
N PRO A 162 26.91 6.28 -6.61
CA PRO A 162 25.71 6.60 -7.41
C PRO A 162 25.68 5.96 -8.80
N PHE A 163 26.84 5.57 -9.33
CA PHE A 163 26.96 4.97 -10.67
C PHE A 163 26.86 3.44 -10.64
N GLN A 164 26.82 2.83 -9.45
CA GLN A 164 26.72 1.39 -9.25
C GLN A 164 25.69 1.10 -8.16
N PRO A 165 24.40 1.42 -8.37
CA PRO A 165 23.39 1.14 -7.36
C PRO A 165 23.21 -0.37 -7.20
N THR A 166 23.33 -0.85 -5.97
CA THR A 166 23.23 -2.27 -5.58
C THR A 166 21.79 -2.71 -5.28
N PHE A 167 20.93 -1.76 -4.92
CA PHE A 167 19.49 -1.94 -4.74
C PHE A 167 18.80 -0.66 -5.20
N ARG A 168 17.64 -0.77 -5.87
CA ARG A 168 16.89 0.39 -6.33
C ARG A 168 15.41 0.25 -6.02
N VAL A 169 14.83 1.38 -5.62
CA VAL A 169 13.38 1.55 -5.54
C VAL A 169 12.96 2.36 -6.75
N LEU A 170 12.14 1.77 -7.60
CA LEU A 170 11.60 2.40 -8.79
C LEU A 170 10.15 2.79 -8.50
N ILE A 171 9.90 4.09 -8.51
CA ILE A 171 8.56 4.65 -8.34
C ILE A 171 7.95 4.77 -9.74
N PRO A 172 6.84 4.07 -10.06
CA PRO A 172 6.20 4.16 -11.35
C PRO A 172 5.69 5.58 -11.59
N GLN A 173 5.57 5.95 -12.86
CA GLN A 173 4.73 7.09 -13.22
C GLN A 173 3.27 6.63 -13.14
N GLU A 174 2.52 7.12 -12.16
CA GLU A 174 1.13 6.72 -11.94
C GLU A 174 0.17 7.27 -13.01
N THR A 175 0.67 8.14 -13.90
CA THR A 175 -0.15 9.13 -14.59
C THR A 175 0.13 9.13 -16.08
N ASP A 176 -0.88 8.71 -16.84
CA ASP A 176 -1.07 8.81 -18.29
C ASP A 176 -0.44 7.71 -19.18
N GLY A 177 0.25 6.74 -18.58
CA GLY A 177 0.80 5.60 -19.32
C GLY A 177 -0.25 4.50 -19.54
N THR A 178 -0.71 4.27 -20.76
CA THR A 178 -1.48 3.06 -21.07
C THR A 178 -0.55 1.84 -21.11
N GLY A 179 -0.72 0.86 -20.22
CA GLY A 179 0.00 -0.42 -20.25
C GLY A 179 0.56 -0.85 -18.89
N ILE A 180 1.18 -2.03 -18.85
CA ILE A 180 1.77 -2.63 -17.62
C ILE A 180 3.24 -2.25 -17.37
N ASP A 181 3.95 -1.83 -18.42
CA ASP A 181 5.38 -1.52 -18.41
C ASP A 181 5.60 -0.01 -18.46
N ILE A 182 4.95 0.71 -17.54
CA ILE A 182 5.07 2.16 -17.44
C ILE A 182 6.49 2.48 -16.91
N PRO A 183 7.24 3.40 -17.54
CA PRO A 183 8.56 3.78 -17.04
C PRO A 183 8.47 4.33 -15.61
N SER A 184 9.52 4.11 -14.82
CA SER A 184 9.61 4.71 -13.50
C SER A 184 9.74 6.23 -13.61
N LEU A 185 8.89 6.96 -12.88
CA LEU A 185 9.02 8.40 -12.67
C LEU A 185 10.31 8.75 -11.94
N SER A 186 10.70 7.90 -10.99
CA SER A 186 11.87 8.13 -10.15
C SER A 186 12.56 6.82 -9.85
N THR A 187 13.89 6.86 -9.86
CA THR A 187 14.75 5.77 -9.41
C THR A 187 15.54 6.25 -8.21
N LEU A 188 15.34 5.57 -7.08
CA LEU A 188 16.02 5.83 -5.83
C LEU A 188 17.01 4.72 -5.53
N PHE A 189 18.07 5.07 -4.82
CA PHE A 189 19.07 4.16 -4.30
C PHE A 189 19.56 4.66 -2.95
N TYR A 190 20.05 3.75 -2.12
CA TYR A 190 20.52 4.07 -0.78
C TYR A 190 22.05 4.20 -0.76
N ILE A 191 22.59 5.29 -0.22
CA ILE A 191 24.03 5.54 -0.11
C ILE A 191 24.36 6.43 1.07
N GLY A 192 25.33 6.01 1.89
CA GLY A 192 25.89 6.85 2.96
C GLY A 192 24.88 7.26 4.01
N GLY A 193 23.95 6.38 4.38
CA GLY A 193 22.90 6.65 5.37
C GLY A 193 21.59 7.22 4.79
N ASP A 194 21.56 7.56 3.50
CA ASP A 194 20.42 8.27 2.90
C ASP A 194 19.90 7.60 1.63
N TRP A 195 18.58 7.67 1.44
CA TRP A 195 17.94 7.49 0.15
C TRP A 195 18.17 8.70 -0.75
N ARG A 196 18.54 8.43 -2.01
CA ARG A 196 18.79 9.45 -3.01
C ARG A 196 18.16 9.11 -4.33
N LEU A 197 17.70 10.14 -5.03
CA LEU A 197 17.35 10.04 -6.44
C LEU A 197 18.61 9.78 -7.27
N ILE A 198 18.47 9.16 -8.44
CA ILE A 198 19.58 8.99 -9.41
C ILE A 198 20.26 10.32 -9.81
N SER A 199 19.56 11.45 -9.63
CA SER A 199 20.10 12.81 -9.78
C SER A 199 21.06 13.24 -8.65
N GLY A 200 21.14 12.48 -7.55
CA GLY A 200 21.95 12.74 -6.35
C GLY A 200 21.24 13.48 -5.22
N GLN A 201 20.00 13.94 -5.45
CA GLN A 201 19.19 14.65 -4.45
C GLN A 201 18.76 13.72 -3.31
N LEU A 202 18.68 14.26 -2.08
CA LEU A 202 18.13 13.55 -0.92
C LEU A 202 16.66 13.20 -1.18
N ALA A 203 16.26 12.00 -0.76
CA ALA A 203 14.96 11.43 -1.08
C ALA A 203 14.42 10.52 0.04
N ASN A 204 14.87 10.71 1.28
CA ASN A 204 14.34 10.01 2.45
C ASN A 204 12.83 10.26 2.61
N ASP A 205 12.44 11.51 2.37
CA ASP A 205 11.06 11.99 2.41
C ASP A 205 10.30 11.80 1.07
N PHE A 206 10.82 10.96 0.16
CA PHE A 206 10.14 10.68 -1.09
C PHE A 206 8.86 9.91 -0.82
N VAL A 207 7.73 10.46 -1.25
CA VAL A 207 6.39 9.93 -1.01
C VAL A 207 6.10 8.73 -1.90
N VAL A 208 5.53 7.68 -1.29
CA VAL A 208 4.84 6.61 -2.00
C VAL A 208 3.35 6.81 -1.79
N GLU A 209 2.63 6.88 -2.90
CA GLU A 209 1.21 7.20 -2.90
C GLU A 209 0.36 6.09 -2.26
N PRO A 210 -0.79 6.42 -1.65
CA PRO A 210 -1.69 5.42 -1.07
C PRO A 210 -2.15 4.44 -2.14
N GLN A 211 -2.13 3.15 -1.81
CA GLN A 211 -2.47 2.05 -2.74
C GLN A 211 -1.57 1.96 -3.98
N GLY A 212 -0.54 2.83 -4.06
CA GLY A 212 0.47 2.81 -5.09
C GLY A 212 1.35 1.58 -4.99
N THR A 213 2.14 1.38 -6.04
CA THR A 213 3.10 0.28 -6.10
C THR A 213 4.49 0.79 -6.34
N ILE A 214 5.47 0.00 -5.92
CA ILE A 214 6.88 0.27 -6.19
C ILE A 214 7.49 -0.98 -6.81
N THR A 215 8.50 -0.78 -7.65
CA THR A 215 9.30 -1.90 -8.16
C THR A 215 10.65 -1.90 -7.47
N LEU A 216 10.96 -3.03 -6.86
CA LEU A 216 12.20 -3.27 -6.13
C LEU A 216 13.14 -4.00 -7.07
N ARG A 217 14.22 -3.33 -7.45
CA ARG A 217 15.21 -3.87 -8.38
C ARG A 217 16.44 -4.29 -7.60
N ASN A 218 16.73 -5.58 -7.63
CA ASN A 218 17.94 -6.16 -7.06
C ASN A 218 18.89 -6.57 -8.20
N PRO A 219 19.81 -5.70 -8.65
CA PRO A 219 20.74 -6.00 -9.73
C PRO A 219 21.87 -6.96 -9.33
N ALA A 220 22.00 -7.36 -8.06
CA ALA A 220 23.04 -8.30 -7.66
C ALA A 220 22.85 -9.63 -8.41
N SER A 221 23.93 -10.16 -9.00
CA SER A 221 24.05 -11.60 -9.24
C SER A 221 24.08 -12.29 -7.88
N GLU A 222 23.40 -13.43 -7.71
CA GLU A 222 23.31 -14.21 -6.45
C GLU A 222 24.53 -13.95 -5.56
N SER A 223 24.29 -13.32 -4.41
CA SER A 223 25.33 -13.09 -3.44
C SER A 223 25.86 -14.46 -3.03
N THR A 224 27.09 -14.79 -3.40
CA THR A 224 27.81 -15.96 -2.87
C THR A 224 28.32 -15.69 -1.46
N GLY A 225 27.60 -14.88 -0.67
CA GLY A 225 27.98 -14.51 0.68
C GLY A 225 28.02 -15.74 1.57
N GLU A 226 29.16 -15.94 2.24
CA GLU A 226 29.31 -16.94 3.30
C GLU A 226 28.27 -16.65 4.40
N GLU A 227 27.53 -17.69 4.79
CA GLU A 227 26.65 -17.75 5.97
C GLU A 227 27.33 -17.07 7.16
N ASN A 228 26.97 -15.81 7.42
CA ASN A 228 27.20 -15.23 8.73
C ASN A 228 25.84 -15.19 9.42
N ASP A 229 25.47 -16.38 9.89
CA ASP A 229 24.47 -16.68 10.91
C ASP A 229 23.89 -15.44 11.61
N PRO A 230 22.58 -15.22 11.44
CA PRO A 230 21.76 -15.23 12.63
C PRO A 230 20.68 -16.29 12.48
N GLU A 231 20.66 -17.22 13.42
CA GLU A 231 19.60 -18.20 13.70
C GLU A 231 18.19 -17.59 13.94
N THR A 232 17.89 -16.40 13.42
CA THR A 232 16.57 -15.77 13.43
C THR A 232 16.24 -15.10 12.09
N LEU A 233 15.49 -15.84 11.26
CA LEU A 233 14.51 -15.39 10.24
C LEU A 233 14.92 -15.06 8.79
N ILE A 234 16.19 -15.14 8.37
CA ILE A 234 16.56 -14.76 6.98
C ILE A 234 17.39 -15.85 6.30
N ASP A 235 16.78 -16.56 5.34
CA ASP A 235 17.49 -17.46 4.42
C ASP A 235 18.12 -16.62 3.29
N GLU A 236 19.39 -16.25 3.50
CA GLU A 236 20.19 -15.41 2.60
C GLU A 236 20.38 -16.01 1.19
N SER A 237 20.05 -17.29 0.99
CA SER A 237 20.19 -17.96 -0.32
C SER A 237 19.06 -17.64 -1.31
N THR A 238 17.98 -16.98 -0.89
CA THR A 238 16.75 -16.80 -1.71
C THR A 238 16.43 -15.35 -2.13
N GLY A 239 17.21 -14.37 -1.69
CA GLY A 239 17.04 -12.96 -2.07
C GLY A 239 16.83 -12.03 -0.88
N ASN A 240 16.78 -10.74 -1.18
CA ASN A 240 16.57 -9.71 -0.16
C ASN A 240 15.14 -9.83 0.39
N LEU A 241 15.01 -9.94 1.70
CA LEU A 241 13.74 -9.87 2.40
C LEU A 241 13.44 -8.42 2.71
N ILE A 242 12.29 -7.91 2.29
CA ILE A 242 11.88 -6.55 2.65
C ILE A 242 10.79 -6.62 3.69
N PHE A 243 11.03 -5.92 4.79
CA PHE A 243 10.05 -5.64 5.82
C PHE A 243 9.30 -4.37 5.43
N LEU A 244 8.02 -4.50 5.10
CA LEU A 244 7.15 -3.32 5.01
C LEU A 244 6.60 -3.04 6.41
N PRO A 245 6.74 -1.82 6.96
CA PRO A 245 6.26 -1.47 8.29
C PRO A 245 4.73 -1.62 8.38
N ALA A 246 4.21 -2.25 9.44
CA ALA A 246 2.80 -2.17 9.75
C ALA A 246 2.44 -0.77 10.23
N GLY A 247 1.33 -0.27 9.70
CA GLY A 247 0.51 0.71 10.39
C GLY A 247 -0.42 0.05 11.40
N ASP A 248 -1.24 0.86 12.06
CA ASP A 248 -2.14 0.40 13.12
C ASP A 248 -3.11 -0.69 12.62
N ALA A 249 -2.89 -1.93 13.04
CA ALA A 249 -3.78 -3.07 12.79
C ALA A 249 -5.01 -3.06 13.71
N ALA A 250 -5.05 -2.17 14.72
CA ALA A 250 -6.10 -2.14 15.72
C ALA A 250 -7.31 -1.34 15.23
N GLY A 251 -8.20 -2.02 14.50
CA GLY A 251 -9.63 -1.71 14.58
C GLY A 251 -10.17 -0.60 13.67
N PHE A 252 -9.43 -0.15 12.67
CA PHE A 252 -10.08 0.54 11.57
C PHE A 252 -10.82 -0.46 10.68
N ASP A 253 -12.14 -0.30 10.63
CA ASP A 253 -13.00 -0.84 9.57
C ASP A 253 -12.66 -0.11 8.27
N ILE A 254 -11.48 -0.39 7.72
CA ILE A 254 -11.04 0.21 6.47
C ILE A 254 -11.79 -0.52 5.36
N VAL A 255 -13.00 -0.03 5.09
CA VAL A 255 -13.67 -0.27 3.83
C VAL A 255 -12.84 0.46 2.77
N GLU A 256 -11.82 -0.22 2.23
CA GLU A 256 -11.05 0.33 1.12
C GLU A 256 -11.95 0.35 -0.09
N SER A 257 -12.27 1.55 -0.55
CA SER A 257 -12.83 1.71 -1.89
C SER A 257 -11.71 2.17 -2.81
N ILE A 258 -11.66 1.62 -4.02
CA ILE A 258 -10.72 2.01 -5.07
C ILE A 258 -11.56 2.42 -6.27
N ALA A 259 -11.31 3.62 -6.78
CA ALA A 259 -11.91 4.09 -8.01
C ALA A 259 -11.10 3.58 -9.20
N ILE A 260 -11.74 2.84 -10.10
CA ILE A 260 -11.12 2.31 -11.32
C ILE A 260 -11.79 2.98 -12.51
N GLU A 261 -11.00 3.65 -13.34
CA GLU A 261 -11.53 4.26 -14.56
C GLU A 261 -11.91 3.18 -15.59
N ASN A 262 -13.11 3.29 -16.13
CA ASN A 262 -13.67 2.42 -17.17
C ASN A 262 -13.26 2.89 -18.58
N VAL A 263 -11.99 3.26 -18.73
CA VAL A 263 -11.36 3.52 -20.02
C VAL A 263 -10.34 2.41 -20.29
N GLN A 264 -9.92 2.23 -21.54
CA GLN A 264 -8.90 1.23 -21.87
C GLN A 264 -7.60 1.58 -21.16
N ASN A 265 -7.37 0.98 -20.00
CA ASN A 265 -6.23 1.26 -19.16
C ASN A 265 -5.90 0.05 -18.28
N ASP A 266 -4.66 0.05 -17.78
CA ASP A 266 -4.19 -0.85 -16.76
C ASP A 266 -4.14 -0.07 -15.44
N THR A 267 -5.07 -0.35 -14.53
CA THR A 267 -5.07 0.26 -13.20
C THR A 267 -4.33 -0.68 -12.26
N VAL A 268 -3.17 -0.25 -11.79
CA VAL A 268 -2.41 -0.97 -10.77
C VAL A 268 -3.02 -0.67 -9.40
N VAL A 269 -3.23 -1.71 -8.61
CA VAL A 269 -3.85 -1.57 -7.29
C VAL A 269 -3.16 -2.41 -6.24
N GLY A 270 -2.84 -1.78 -5.11
CA GLY A 270 -2.57 -2.45 -3.85
C GLY A 270 -3.85 -2.73 -3.08
N LEU A 271 -4.01 -3.96 -2.56
CA LEU A 271 -5.21 -4.32 -1.77
C LEU A 271 -5.30 -3.63 -0.40
N GLY A 272 -4.20 -3.00 0.05
CA GLY A 272 -4.10 -2.29 1.34
C GLY A 272 -4.45 -3.14 2.58
N ASN A 273 -4.54 -4.45 2.41
CA ASN A 273 -4.88 -5.40 3.45
C ASN A 273 -3.60 -6.09 3.95
N GLY A 274 -3.33 -5.97 5.25
CA GLY A 274 -2.23 -6.65 5.93
C GLY A 274 -2.43 -8.17 6.06
N GLN A 275 -3.60 -8.70 5.70
CA GLN A 275 -3.92 -10.12 5.73
C GLN A 275 -4.24 -10.67 4.34
N ALA A 276 -3.94 -11.95 4.14
CA ALA A 276 -4.29 -12.64 2.92
C ALA A 276 -5.81 -12.65 2.75
N THR A 277 -6.28 -12.39 1.53
CA THR A 277 -7.70 -12.32 1.19
C THR A 277 -7.97 -13.07 -0.10
N THR A 278 -9.19 -13.54 -0.30
CA THR A 278 -9.56 -14.19 -1.57
C THR A 278 -10.16 -13.18 -2.53
N LEU A 279 -9.92 -13.33 -3.84
CA LEU A 279 -10.50 -12.42 -4.85
C LEU A 279 -12.03 -12.30 -4.74
N GLY A 280 -12.73 -13.36 -4.33
CA GLY A 280 -14.17 -13.32 -4.11
C GLY A 280 -14.56 -12.43 -2.92
N ALA A 281 -13.77 -12.43 -1.85
CA ALA A 281 -14.00 -11.61 -0.67
C ALA A 281 -13.67 -10.13 -0.91
N THR A 282 -12.75 -9.84 -1.84
CA THR A 282 -12.43 -8.44 -2.14
C THR A 282 -13.55 -7.69 -2.83
N GLY A 283 -14.53 -8.34 -3.46
CA GLY A 283 -15.54 -7.64 -4.27
C GLY A 283 -15.02 -7.13 -5.63
N ILE A 284 -13.78 -7.46 -6.01
CA ILE A 284 -13.18 -7.06 -7.30
C ILE A 284 -13.94 -7.63 -8.50
N ALA A 285 -14.75 -8.67 -8.28
CA ALA A 285 -15.64 -9.21 -9.29
C ALA A 285 -16.62 -8.15 -9.83
N ASP A 286 -17.02 -7.16 -9.03
CA ASP A 286 -17.91 -6.09 -9.46
C ASP A 286 -17.18 -4.98 -10.23
N ALA A 287 -15.85 -4.95 -10.14
CA ALA A 287 -14.97 -4.01 -10.85
C ALA A 287 -14.78 -4.34 -12.34
N ILE A 288 -15.03 -5.60 -12.72
CA ILE A 288 -14.75 -6.12 -14.05
C ILE A 288 -16.01 -6.62 -14.77
N ASP A 289 -16.06 -6.35 -16.07
CA ASP A 289 -17.15 -6.74 -16.94
C ASP A 289 -17.11 -8.23 -17.29
N ASN A 290 -18.31 -8.82 -17.44
CA ASN A 290 -18.43 -10.21 -17.83
C ASN A 290 -17.96 -10.41 -19.28
N SER A 291 -17.00 -11.30 -19.45
CA SER A 291 -16.46 -11.66 -20.75
C SER A 291 -17.46 -12.51 -21.55
N PRO A 292 -17.58 -12.29 -22.87
CA PRO A 292 -18.45 -13.11 -23.73
C PRO A 292 -17.92 -14.53 -23.91
N SER A 293 -16.60 -14.72 -23.82
CA SER A 293 -15.96 -16.05 -23.79
C SER A 293 -14.62 -15.98 -23.08
N PRO A 294 -14.09 -17.11 -22.57
CA PRO A 294 -12.74 -17.15 -22.00
C PRO A 294 -11.62 -16.81 -22.99
N PHE A 295 -11.89 -16.92 -24.29
CA PHE A 295 -10.92 -16.65 -25.37
C PHE A 295 -10.99 -15.22 -25.91
N ALA A 296 -11.99 -14.46 -25.48
CA ALA A 296 -12.17 -13.05 -25.84
C ALA A 296 -12.53 -12.29 -24.55
N PRO A 297 -11.58 -12.19 -23.61
CA PRO A 297 -11.84 -11.52 -22.34
C PRO A 297 -12.10 -10.02 -22.56
N THR A 298 -13.13 -9.50 -21.91
CA THR A 298 -13.42 -8.06 -21.87
C THR A 298 -12.40 -7.41 -20.94
N ASP A 299 -12.56 -7.62 -19.64
CA ASP A 299 -11.64 -7.16 -18.62
C ASP A 299 -10.80 -8.31 -18.07
N ARG A 300 -9.68 -7.97 -17.46
CA ARG A 300 -8.79 -8.94 -16.81
C ARG A 300 -8.31 -8.43 -15.47
N ILE A 301 -8.18 -9.34 -14.52
CA ILE A 301 -7.42 -9.13 -13.29
C ILE A 301 -6.10 -9.86 -13.49
N LEU A 302 -5.00 -9.13 -13.38
CA LEU A 302 -3.65 -9.67 -13.47
C LEU A 302 -3.04 -9.64 -12.08
N ILE A 303 -2.56 -10.79 -11.60
CA ILE A 303 -1.90 -10.88 -10.30
C ILE A 303 -0.40 -11.03 -10.54
N TYR A 304 0.37 -10.16 -9.90
CA TYR A 304 1.81 -10.27 -9.78
C TYR A 304 2.12 -10.83 -8.40
N ALA A 305 2.49 -12.10 -8.37
CA ALA A 305 3.17 -12.66 -7.21
C ALA A 305 4.66 -12.32 -7.30
N ALA A 306 5.30 -12.10 -6.15
CA ALA A 306 6.75 -12.04 -6.10
C ALA A 306 7.33 -13.30 -6.76
N PRO A 307 8.32 -13.19 -7.65
CA PRO A 307 8.94 -14.34 -8.25
C PRO A 307 9.53 -15.25 -7.17
N THR A 308 9.06 -16.50 -7.12
CA THR A 308 9.61 -17.51 -6.21
C THR A 308 10.95 -18.06 -6.68
N ALA A 309 11.26 -17.93 -7.98
CA ALA A 309 12.56 -18.20 -8.57
C ALA A 309 12.64 -17.60 -9.99
N GLY A 310 13.77 -16.99 -10.34
CA GLY A 310 14.07 -16.56 -11.71
C GLY A 310 14.68 -15.16 -11.80
N ALA A 311 15.80 -15.05 -12.53
CA ALA A 311 16.37 -13.77 -12.92
C ALA A 311 15.54 -13.15 -14.07
N GLY A 312 15.38 -11.84 -14.04
CA GLY A 312 14.66 -11.11 -15.07
C GLY A 312 14.06 -9.81 -14.54
N PHE A 313 14.18 -8.76 -15.35
CA PHE A 313 13.45 -7.51 -15.17
C PHE A 313 12.11 -7.63 -15.90
N ASP A 314 11.06 -6.96 -15.39
CA ASP A 314 9.72 -6.94 -15.99
C ASP A 314 9.09 -8.34 -16.18
N LEU A 315 9.03 -9.12 -15.09
CA LEU A 315 8.45 -10.46 -15.12
C LEU A 315 6.96 -10.44 -15.49
N PRO A 316 6.46 -11.47 -16.21
CA PRO A 316 5.05 -11.52 -16.57
C PRO A 316 4.16 -11.78 -15.36
N THR A 317 2.88 -11.42 -15.50
CA THR A 317 1.83 -11.74 -14.53
C THR A 317 1.80 -13.24 -14.25
N THR A 318 1.68 -13.65 -12.98
CA THR A 318 1.63 -15.07 -12.63
C THR A 318 0.26 -15.68 -12.89
N THR A 319 -0.79 -14.91 -12.67
CA THR A 319 -2.17 -15.36 -12.88
C THR A 319 -2.99 -14.30 -13.61
N THR A 320 -3.77 -14.74 -14.60
CA THR A 320 -4.80 -13.91 -15.25
C THR A 320 -6.18 -14.48 -14.92
N VAL A 321 -7.03 -13.65 -14.34
CA VAL A 321 -8.41 -13.94 -13.98
C VAL A 321 -9.36 -13.07 -14.80
N ILE A 322 -10.52 -13.63 -15.13
CA ILE A 322 -11.58 -12.98 -15.91
C ILE A 322 -12.93 -13.28 -15.26
N LYS A 323 -13.93 -12.43 -15.48
CA LYS A 323 -15.32 -12.73 -15.13
C LYS A 323 -15.99 -13.41 -16.31
N PHE A 324 -16.49 -14.63 -16.14
CA PHE A 324 -17.22 -15.38 -17.17
C PHE A 324 -18.44 -16.07 -16.57
N ASN A 325 -19.60 -15.91 -17.21
CA ASN A 325 -20.90 -16.33 -16.68
C ASN A 325 -21.14 -15.89 -15.22
N GLY A 326 -20.71 -14.66 -14.90
CA GLY A 326 -20.88 -14.07 -13.56
C GLY A 326 -19.91 -14.59 -12.49
N SER A 327 -18.99 -15.50 -12.82
CA SER A 327 -18.01 -16.07 -11.88
C SER A 327 -16.59 -15.65 -12.25
N LEU A 328 -15.71 -15.50 -11.25
CA LEU A 328 -14.28 -15.35 -11.50
C LEU A 328 -13.66 -16.69 -11.88
N ILE A 329 -12.97 -16.73 -13.01
CA ILE A 329 -12.20 -17.90 -13.46
C ILE A 329 -10.82 -17.47 -13.94
N THR A 330 -9.83 -18.34 -13.82
CA THR A 330 -8.55 -18.17 -14.50
C THR A 330 -8.75 -18.29 -16.02
N VAL A 331 -7.81 -17.77 -16.82
CA VAL A 331 -7.81 -17.99 -18.28
C VAL A 331 -7.69 -19.46 -18.69
N THR A 332 -7.29 -20.34 -17.75
CA THR A 332 -7.30 -21.80 -17.92
C THR A 332 -8.62 -22.46 -17.52
N GLY A 333 -9.62 -21.67 -17.11
CA GLY A 333 -10.97 -22.13 -16.78
C GLY A 333 -11.17 -22.61 -15.34
N GLN A 334 -10.20 -22.43 -14.45
CA GLN A 334 -10.33 -22.81 -13.04
C GLN A 334 -11.11 -21.75 -12.26
N PRO A 335 -11.96 -22.11 -11.29
CA PRO A 335 -12.58 -21.14 -10.38
C PRO A 335 -11.51 -20.29 -9.67
N ALA A 336 -11.74 -18.99 -9.58
CA ALA A 336 -10.78 -18.04 -9.00
C ALA A 336 -11.35 -17.21 -7.84
N ASN A 337 -12.59 -17.48 -7.39
CA ASN A 337 -13.17 -16.78 -6.24
C ASN A 337 -12.35 -17.03 -4.97
N ASP A 338 -11.84 -18.25 -4.79
CA ASP A 338 -11.02 -18.64 -3.64
C ASP A 338 -9.52 -18.44 -3.90
N LEU A 339 -9.16 -17.75 -5.00
CA LEU A 339 -7.77 -17.45 -5.28
C LEU A 339 -7.29 -16.42 -4.26
N GLU A 340 -6.34 -16.85 -3.44
CA GLU A 340 -5.73 -16.03 -2.40
C GLU A 340 -4.79 -14.99 -3.01
N VAL A 341 -4.94 -13.75 -2.57
CA VAL A 341 -4.01 -12.65 -2.80
C VAL A 341 -3.34 -12.34 -1.48
N LEU A 342 -2.02 -12.48 -1.48
CA LEU A 342 -1.20 -12.25 -0.30
C LEU A 342 -0.94 -10.76 -0.09
N PRO A 343 -0.75 -10.29 1.15
CA PRO A 343 -0.39 -8.90 1.39
C PRO A 343 0.91 -8.55 0.67
N GLY A 344 0.96 -7.36 0.08
CA GLY A 344 2.11 -6.90 -0.72
C GLY A 344 2.05 -7.28 -2.20
N GLN A 345 1.21 -8.25 -2.59
CA GLN A 345 1.01 -8.58 -4.00
C GLN A 345 0.29 -7.47 -4.75
N VAL A 346 0.69 -7.32 -6.02
CA VAL A 346 0.16 -6.28 -6.89
C VAL A 346 -0.92 -6.88 -7.77
N VAL A 347 -2.07 -6.23 -7.78
CA VAL A 347 -3.19 -6.57 -8.66
C VAL A 347 -3.31 -5.50 -9.74
N ILE A 348 -3.44 -5.90 -10.99
CA ILE A 348 -3.70 -4.96 -12.10
C ILE A 348 -5.06 -5.28 -12.67
N ILE A 349 -5.92 -4.26 -12.74
CA ILE A 349 -7.22 -4.33 -13.38
C ILE A 349 -7.06 -3.75 -14.77
N ARG A 350 -7.07 -4.63 -15.76
CA ARG A 350 -7.00 -4.29 -17.17
C ARG A 350 -8.41 -4.16 -17.73
N LYS A 351 -8.78 -2.93 -18.08
CA LYS A 351 -10.09 -2.61 -18.65
C LYS A 351 -10.03 -2.62 -20.18
N ALA A 352 -11.03 -3.23 -20.82
CA ALA A 352 -11.22 -3.08 -22.26
C ALA A 352 -11.60 -1.65 -22.64
N ALA A 353 -11.52 -1.33 -23.93
CA ALA A 353 -12.12 -0.11 -24.46
C ALA A 353 -13.62 -0.11 -24.19
N GLY A 354 -14.04 0.75 -23.25
CA GLY A 354 -15.42 0.90 -22.82
C GLY A 354 -15.91 2.35 -22.91
N VAL A 355 -17.14 2.57 -22.45
CA VAL A 355 -17.66 3.92 -22.22
C VAL A 355 -16.96 4.46 -20.96
N PRO A 356 -16.32 5.65 -21.03
CA PRO A 356 -15.71 6.26 -19.86
C PRO A 356 -16.71 6.32 -18.70
N GLY A 357 -16.25 5.91 -17.54
CA GLY A 357 -17.00 5.81 -16.30
C GLY A 357 -16.05 5.39 -15.19
N GLU A 358 -16.56 5.19 -13.99
CA GLU A 358 -15.75 4.68 -12.89
C GLU A 358 -16.46 3.52 -12.23
N VAL A 359 -15.70 2.51 -11.86
CA VAL A 359 -16.18 1.42 -11.03
C VAL A 359 -15.57 1.58 -9.66
N LEU A 360 -16.44 1.73 -8.67
CA LEU A 360 -16.03 1.69 -7.27
C LEU A 360 -15.89 0.24 -6.84
N TRP A 361 -14.67 -0.15 -6.50
CA TRP A 361 -14.38 -1.44 -5.95
C TRP A 361 -14.17 -1.32 -4.44
N THR A 362 -15.03 -1.95 -3.65
CA THR A 362 -14.92 -1.95 -2.19
C THR A 362 -14.38 -3.28 -1.69
N VAL A 363 -13.22 -3.27 -1.04
CA VAL A 363 -12.61 -4.44 -0.39
C VAL A 363 -13.47 -4.86 0.80
N GLY A 364 -14.13 -6.01 0.67
CA GLY A 364 -14.88 -6.65 1.74
C GLY A 364 -13.98 -7.16 2.86
N LYS A 365 -14.52 -7.18 4.08
CA LYS A 365 -13.91 -7.76 5.28
C LYS A 365 -13.82 -9.28 5.22
#